data_AF-A0A7Y9RDC2-F1
#
_entry.id   AF-A0A7Y9RDC2-F1
#
_cell.length_a   1.000
_cell.length_b   1.000
_cell.length_c   1.000
_cell.angle_alpha   90.00
_cell.angle_beta   90.00
_cell.angle_gamma   90.00
#
_symmetry.space_group_name_H-M   'P 1'
#
loop_
_entity.id
_entity.type
_entity.pdbx_description
1 polymer ?
#
loop_
_entity_poly.entity_id
_entity_poly.type
_entity_poly.pdbx_seq_one_letter_code
_entity_poly.pdbx_strand_id
1 'polypeptide(L)' 'MRGHILRVHTADVDYKGYVHHATPDDPQYEIRSDKTDHVALHKGRALRSLKS' A
#
# COMPACT_ATOMS: atom_id res chain seq x y z
N MET A 1 11.90 2.25 -1.73
CA MET A 1 11.50 0.84 -1.93
C MET A 1 10.88 0.70 -3.31
N ARG A 2 11.03 -0.46 -3.98
CA ARG A 2 10.25 -0.85 -5.16
C ARG A 2 9.47 -2.11 -4.81
N GLY A 3 8.33 -2.29 -5.46
CA GLY A 3 7.42 -3.37 -5.14
C GLY A 3 6.23 -3.42 -6.06
N HIS A 4 5.47 -4.50 -5.94
CA HIS A 4 4.23 -4.71 -6.67
C HIS A 4 3.02 -4.52 -5.74
N ILE A 5 2.00 -3.83 -6.26
CA ILE A 5 0.72 -3.68 -5.57
C ILE A 5 0.02 -5.04 -5.56
N LEU A 6 -0.28 -5.54 -4.36
CA LEU A 6 -1.08 -6.75 -4.15
C LEU A 6 -2.56 -6.41 -4.04
N ARG A 7 -2.88 -5.30 -3.36
CA ARG A 7 -4.25 -4.85 -3.10
C ARG A 7 -4.31 -3.34 -2.92
N VAL A 8 -5.46 -2.76 -3.26
CA VAL A 8 -5.81 -1.37 -2.98
C VAL A 8 -6.96 -1.35 -1.98
N HIS A 9 -6.79 -0.62 -0.89
CA HIS A 9 -7.77 -0.44 0.16
C HIS A 9 -8.33 0.98 0.08
N THR A 10 -9.64 1.11 -0.10
CA THR A 10 -10.38 2.38 -0.19
C THR A 10 -11.25 2.64 1.04
N ALA A 11 -11.08 1.84 2.09
CA ALA A 11 -11.71 1.97 3.39
C ALA A 11 -10.72 1.52 4.46
N ASP A 12 -10.98 1.91 5.71
CA ASP A 12 -10.18 1.53 6.87
C ASP A 12 -9.92 0.01 6.91
N VAL A 13 -8.66 -0.35 7.17
CA VAL A 13 -8.22 -1.75 7.22
C VAL A 13 -7.45 -2.01 8.51
N ASP A 14 -7.79 -3.10 9.21
CA ASP A 14 -6.93 -3.62 10.27
C ASP A 14 -5.70 -4.29 9.64
N TYR A 15 -4.53 -3.76 9.95
CA TYR A 15 -3.28 -4.29 9.48
C TYR A 15 -2.29 -4.39 10.64
N LYS A 16 -1.89 -5.63 10.96
CA LYS A 16 -0.96 -5.95 12.06
C LYS A 16 -1.42 -5.36 13.40
N GLY A 17 -2.74 -5.37 13.66
CA GLY A 17 -3.33 -4.89 14.92
C GLY A 17 -3.48 -3.38 15.00
N TYR A 18 -3.31 -2.66 13.87
CA TYR A 18 -3.54 -1.22 13.78
C TYR A 18 -4.49 -0.91 12.64
N VAL A 19 -5.42 0.02 12.88
CA VAL A 19 -6.28 0.55 11.82
C VAL A 19 -5.48 1.51 10.95
N HIS A 20 -5.33 1.15 9.69
CA HIS A 20 -4.82 2.05 8.67
C HIS A 20 -5.99 2.72 7.95
N HIS A 21 -6.10 4.04 8.12
CA HIS A 21 -7.18 4.79 7.50
C HIS A 21 -7.04 4.86 5.99
N ALA A 22 -8.12 4.61 5.26
CA ALA A 22 -8.17 4.75 3.81
C ALA A 22 -9.55 5.20 3.33
N THR A 23 -9.56 5.94 2.23
CA THR A 23 -10.78 6.38 1.55
C THR A 23 -10.62 6.17 0.04
N PRO A 24 -11.69 6.28 -0.76
CA PRO A 24 -11.57 6.25 -2.22
C PRO A 24 -10.63 7.34 -2.77
N ASP A 25 -10.61 8.52 -2.16
CA ASP A 25 -9.76 9.66 -2.56
C ASP A 25 -8.32 9.58 -2.03
N ASP A 26 -8.09 8.92 -0.88
CA ASP A 26 -6.76 8.68 -0.31
C ASP A 26 -6.58 7.18 0.03
N PRO A 27 -6.44 6.30 -0.99
CA PRO A 27 -6.36 4.87 -0.77
C PRO A 27 -5.01 4.45 -0.17
N GLN A 28 -5.02 3.32 0.55
CA GLN A 28 -3.83 2.60 0.98
C GLN A 28 -3.51 1.47 0.00
N TYR A 29 -2.26 1.36 -0.41
CA TYR A 29 -1.77 0.33 -1.31
C TYR A 29 -0.95 -0.69 -0.51
N GLU A 30 -1.38 -1.94 -0.56
CA GLU A 30 -0.64 -3.07 -0.01
C GLU A 30 0.41 -3.51 -1.02
N ILE A 31 1.68 -3.33 -0.67
CA ILE A 31 2.80 -3.49 -1.59
C ILE A 31 3.78 -4.52 -1.03
N ARG A 32 4.12 -5.50 -1.86
CA ARG A 32 5.22 -6.44 -1.59
C ARG A 32 6.53 -5.89 -2.14
N SER A 33 7.56 -5.86 -1.30
CA SER A 33 8.94 -5.56 -1.67
C SER A 33 9.49 -6.54 -2.69
N ASP A 34 10.13 -6.04 -3.74
CA ASP A 34 10.84 -6.91 -4.70
C ASP A 34 12.12 -7.52 -4.10
N LYS A 35 12.63 -6.94 -3.00
CA LYS A 35 13.94 -7.29 -2.43
C LYS A 35 13.88 -8.17 -1.18
N THR A 36 12.83 -8.00 -0.38
CA THR A 36 12.79 -8.52 1.00
C THR A 36 11.54 -9.31 1.29
N ASP A 37 10.64 -9.48 0.31
CA ASP A 37 9.30 -10.06 0.47
C ASP A 37 8.42 -9.39 1.54
N HIS A 38 8.87 -8.28 2.11
CA HIS A 38 8.11 -7.54 3.11
C HIS A 38 6.89 -6.89 2.47
N VAL A 39 5.74 -7.06 3.12
CA VAL A 39 4.48 -6.39 2.76
C VAL A 39 4.27 -5.19 3.68
N ALA A 40 3.89 -4.06 3.10
CA ALA A 40 3.55 -2.83 3.82
C ALA A 40 2.38 -2.09 3.16
N LEU A 41 1.73 -1.21 3.92
CA LEU A 41 0.71 -0.29 3.44
C LEU A 41 1.29 1.12 3.22
N HIS A 42 1.06 1.67 2.03
CA HIS A 42 1.48 3.03 1.68
C HIS A 42 0.37 3.80 0.98
N LYS A 43 0.22 5.08 1.30
CA LYS A 43 -0.71 6.00 0.63
C LYS A 43 -0.22 6.35 -0.78
N GLY A 44 -1.15 6.58 -1.70
CA GLY A 44 -0.84 6.92 -3.09
C GLY A 44 0.13 8.10 -3.24
N ARG A 45 -0.03 9.14 -2.40
CA ARG A 45 0.85 10.33 -2.39
C ARG A 45 2.33 10.03 -2.07
N ALA A 46 2.62 8.91 -1.42
CA ALA A 46 3.98 8.48 -1.09
C ALA A 46 4.60 7.62 -2.19
N LEU A 47 3.83 7.26 -3.22
CA LEU A 47 4.24 6.34 -4.27
C LEU A 47 4.55 7.08 -5.55
N ARG A 48 5.52 6.53 -6.29
CA ARG A 48 5.80 6.93 -7.67
C ARG A 48 5.62 5.72 -8.56
N SER A 49 4.69 5.82 -9.50
CA SER A 49 4.52 4.80 -10.53
C SER A 49 5.78 4.74 -11.40
N LEU A 50 6.32 3.53 -11.54
CA LEU A 50 7.37 3.23 -12.51
C LEU A 50 6.66 2.62 -13.71
N LYS A 51 6.62 3.36 -14.82
CA LYS A 51 6.18 2.79 -16.10
C LYS A 51 7.26 1.81 -16.57
N SER A 52 6.84 0.62 -16.97
CA SER A 52 7.68 -0.33 -17.71
C SER A 52 7.89 0.15 -19.14
#